data_AF-A0A839Y4T6-F1
#
_entry.id   AF-A0A839Y4T6-F1
#
_cell.length_a   1.000
_cell.length_b   1.000
_cell.length_c   1.000
_cell.angle_alpha   90.00
_cell.angle_beta   90.00
_cell.angle_gamma   90.00
#
_symmetry.space_group_name_H-M   'P 1'
#
loop_
_entity.id
_entity.type
_entity.pdbx_description
1 polymer ?
#
loop_
_entity_poly.entity_id
_entity_poly.type
_entity_poly.pdbx_seq_one_letter_code
_entity_poly.pdbx_strand_id
1 'polypeptide(L)'
;MRSHIVLVLVSASPLALPAAAQSWRVGDSSYHIVARDLDQRTPAGRAAMLTRVERTAARLCEHEPLTVDRRTCAAATVADAARRSSPLRIALAERGTSALAAR
;
A
#
# COMPACT_ATOMS: atom_id res chain seq x y z
N MET A 1 37.24 -30.49 -33.00
CA MET A 1 37.46 -30.24 -31.55
C MET A 1 36.35 -29.31 -31.08
N ARG A 2 35.38 -29.81 -30.29
CA ARG A 2 34.18 -29.10 -29.84
C ARG A 2 34.46 -28.46 -28.48
N SER A 3 34.51 -27.14 -28.41
CA SER A 3 34.64 -26.39 -27.15
C SER A 3 33.25 -26.03 -26.63
N HIS A 4 32.88 -26.55 -25.47
CA HIS A 4 31.66 -26.19 -24.76
C HIS A 4 31.91 -24.94 -23.92
N ILE A 5 31.21 -23.85 -24.23
CA ILE A 5 31.18 -22.62 -23.43
C ILE A 5 30.21 -22.87 -22.26
N VAL A 6 30.74 -22.93 -21.03
CA VAL A 6 29.95 -23.03 -19.81
C VAL A 6 29.52 -21.62 -19.40
N LEU A 7 28.23 -21.33 -19.56
CA LEU A 7 27.60 -20.09 -19.10
C LEU A 7 27.28 -20.22 -17.60
N VAL A 8 28.10 -19.61 -16.74
CA VAL A 8 27.83 -19.51 -15.30
C VAL A 8 26.82 -18.38 -15.08
N LEU A 9 25.53 -18.74 -15.03
CA LEU A 9 24.47 -17.85 -14.57
C LEU A 9 24.63 -17.64 -13.05
N VAL A 10 25.24 -16.51 -12.67
CA VAL A 10 25.21 -16.00 -11.31
C VAL A 10 23.79 -15.53 -11.02
N SER A 11 23.06 -16.35 -10.29
CA SER A 11 21.72 -16.06 -9.78
C SER A 11 21.79 -14.90 -8.78
N ALA A 12 21.36 -13.72 -9.21
CA ALA A 12 21.13 -12.58 -8.32
C ALA A 12 19.92 -12.89 -7.42
N SER A 13 20.18 -13.40 -6.23
CA SER A 13 19.16 -13.53 -5.19
C SER A 13 18.76 -12.15 -4.67
N PRO A 14 17.51 -11.69 -4.82
CA PRO A 14 17.09 -10.44 -4.23
C PRO A 14 17.05 -10.60 -2.71
N LEU A 15 17.95 -9.92 -2.02
CA LEU A 15 17.89 -9.73 -0.58
C LEU A 15 16.63 -8.92 -0.25
N ALA A 16 15.55 -9.61 0.11
CA ALA A 16 14.32 -9.00 0.62
C ALA A 16 14.63 -8.38 2.01
N LEU A 17 14.85 -7.06 2.03
CA LEU A 17 14.95 -6.29 3.26
C LEU A 17 13.62 -6.32 4.02
N PRO A 18 13.63 -6.37 5.36
CA PRO A 18 12.41 -6.42 6.15
C PRO A 18 11.65 -5.10 6.01
N ALA A 19 10.45 -5.15 5.42
CA ALA A 19 9.59 -3.99 5.32
C ALA A 19 9.11 -3.59 6.73
N ALA A 20 9.24 -2.31 7.07
CA ALA A 20 8.89 -1.77 8.38
C ALA A 20 7.39 -1.92 8.65
N ALA A 21 7.01 -2.43 9.83
CA ALA A 21 5.64 -2.34 10.31
C ALA A 21 5.29 -0.86 10.56
N GLN A 22 4.20 -0.38 9.96
CA GLN A 22 3.73 0.98 10.16
C GLN A 22 2.48 0.96 11.04
N SER A 23 2.61 1.49 12.26
CA SER A 23 1.49 1.76 13.14
C SER A 23 0.99 3.18 12.92
N TRP A 24 -0.30 3.36 12.66
CA TRP A 24 -0.89 4.69 12.55
C TRP A 24 -2.11 4.85 13.43
N ARG A 25 -2.24 6.05 14.00
CA ARG A 25 -3.33 6.41 14.90
C ARG A 25 -4.32 7.30 14.17
N VAL A 26 -5.58 6.87 14.08
CA VAL A 26 -6.69 7.60 13.45
C VAL A 26 -7.62 8.04 14.57
N GLY A 27 -7.69 9.35 14.84
CA GLY A 27 -8.41 9.86 16.00
C GLY A 27 -7.86 9.27 17.31
N ASP A 28 -8.75 8.78 18.18
CA ASP A 28 -8.37 8.11 19.44
C ASP A 28 -8.07 6.62 19.28
N SER A 29 -8.29 6.06 18.10
CA SER A 29 -8.08 4.65 17.82
C SER A 29 -6.73 4.42 17.15
N SER A 30 -5.91 3.54 17.72
CA SER A 30 -4.65 3.09 17.10
C SER A 30 -4.86 1.85 16.26
N TYR A 31 -4.43 1.89 14.99
CA TYR A 31 -4.48 0.75 14.09
C TYR A 31 -3.09 0.40 13.59
N HIS A 32 -2.70 -0.85 13.83
CA HIS A 32 -1.46 -1.41 13.33
C HIS A 32 -1.73 -2.08 11.99
N ILE A 33 -1.44 -1.40 10.88
CA ILE A 33 -1.45 -2.07 9.57
C ILE A 33 -0.09 -2.72 9.37
N VAL A 34 -0.05 -4.03 9.56
CA VAL A 34 1.12 -4.83 9.24
C VAL A 34 1.26 -4.87 7.72
N ALA A 35 2.28 -4.17 7.23
CA ALA A 35 2.69 -4.17 5.82
C ALA A 35 4.11 -4.75 5.66
N ARG A 36 4.57 -5.58 6.63
CA ARG A 36 5.91 -6.21 6.61
C ARG A 36 6.10 -7.16 5.44
N ASP A 37 5.02 -7.64 4.87
CA ASP A 37 4.95 -8.56 3.74
C ASP A 37 4.79 -7.84 2.38
N LEU A 38 4.74 -6.49 2.38
CA LEU A 38 4.59 -5.71 1.16
C LEU A 38 5.87 -4.95 0.84
N ASP A 39 6.40 -5.16 -0.36
CA ASP A 39 7.47 -4.31 -0.89
C ASP A 39 6.92 -2.97 -1.38
N GLN A 40 6.87 -2.00 -0.46
CA GLN A 40 6.40 -0.63 -0.69
C GLN A 40 7.28 0.19 -1.66
N ARG A 41 8.44 -0.35 -2.10
CA ARG A 41 9.25 0.28 -3.16
C ARG A 41 8.67 0.02 -4.54
N THR A 42 7.87 -1.03 -4.69
CA THR A 42 7.18 -1.35 -5.96
C THR A 42 5.80 -0.66 -6.04
N PRO A 43 5.33 -0.30 -7.25
CA PRO A 43 3.95 0.16 -7.43
C PRO A 43 2.91 -0.86 -6.93
N ALA A 44 3.16 -2.15 -7.15
CA ALA A 44 2.26 -3.23 -6.71
C ALA A 44 2.14 -3.30 -5.17
N GLY A 45 3.26 -3.25 -4.44
CA GLY A 45 3.24 -3.27 -2.98
C GLY A 45 2.60 -2.00 -2.38
N ARG A 46 2.82 -0.84 -2.99
CA ARG A 46 2.11 0.40 -2.63
C ARG A 46 0.60 0.32 -2.85
N ALA A 47 0.17 -0.20 -4.00
CA ALA A 47 -1.25 -0.40 -4.30
C ALA A 47 -1.90 -1.41 -3.34
N ALA A 48 -1.20 -2.50 -3.01
CA ALA A 48 -1.66 -3.47 -2.02
C ALA A 48 -1.77 -2.85 -0.62
N MET A 49 -0.82 -2.00 -0.24
CA MET A 49 -0.85 -1.28 1.04
C MET A 49 -2.05 -0.32 1.09
N LEU A 50 -2.25 0.48 0.04
CA LEU A 50 -3.41 1.38 -0.07
C LEU A 50 -4.74 0.61 0.05
N THR A 51 -4.85 -0.54 -0.63
CA THR A 51 -6.04 -1.40 -0.55
C THR A 51 -6.31 -1.89 0.89
N ARG A 52 -5.26 -2.22 1.65
CA ARG A 52 -5.41 -2.58 3.07
C ARG A 52 -5.89 -1.41 3.91
N VAL A 53 -5.36 -0.21 3.67
CA VAL A 53 -5.80 1.01 4.37
C VAL A 53 -7.26 1.28 4.10
N GLU A 54 -7.69 1.20 2.85
CA GLU A 54 -9.08 1.45 2.44
C GLU A 54 -10.03 0.44 3.09
N ARG A 55 -9.66 -0.84 3.10
CA ARG A 55 -10.47 -1.89 3.75
C ARG A 55 -10.57 -1.67 5.26
N THR A 56 -9.49 -1.22 5.89
CA THR A 56 -9.51 -0.88 7.32
C THR A 56 -10.37 0.35 7.55
N ALA A 57 -10.16 1.43 6.80
CA ALA A 57 -10.97 2.65 6.88
C ALA A 57 -12.47 2.38 6.71
N ALA A 58 -12.85 1.52 5.76
CA ALA A 58 -14.23 1.09 5.59
C ALA A 58 -14.79 0.46 6.87
N ARG A 59 -14.05 -0.50 7.47
CA ARG A 59 -14.45 -1.16 8.72
C ARG A 59 -14.54 -0.20 9.90
N LEU A 60 -13.65 0.78 9.98
CA LEU A 60 -13.68 1.81 11.03
C LEU A 60 -14.94 2.65 10.95
N CYS A 61 -15.36 2.97 9.74
CA CYS A 61 -16.49 3.85 9.49
C CYS A 61 -17.82 3.10 9.35
N GLU A 62 -17.88 1.78 9.59
CA GLU A 62 -19.12 0.98 9.48
C GLU A 62 -20.22 1.43 10.45
N HIS A 63 -19.84 2.08 11.56
CA HIS A 63 -20.76 2.60 12.57
C HIS A 63 -21.55 3.84 12.11
N GLU A 64 -21.14 4.50 11.03
CA GLU A 64 -21.84 5.68 10.52
C GLU A 64 -23.21 5.29 9.94
N PRO A 65 -24.30 5.99 10.31
CA PRO A 65 -25.65 5.57 9.97
C PRO A 65 -25.92 5.66 8.46
N LEU A 66 -25.50 6.75 7.81
CA LEU A 66 -25.74 6.99 6.40
C LEU A 66 -24.59 6.48 5.54
N THR A 67 -24.92 5.98 4.34
CA THR A 67 -23.90 5.53 3.38
C THR A 67 -22.97 6.66 2.95
N VAL A 68 -23.47 7.91 2.89
CA VAL A 68 -22.65 9.08 2.56
C VAL A 68 -21.63 9.37 3.67
N ASP A 69 -22.04 9.28 4.94
CA ASP A 69 -21.16 9.51 6.10
C ASP A 69 -20.07 8.45 6.20
N ARG A 70 -20.43 7.17 5.98
CA ARG A 70 -19.46 6.06 5.88
C ARG A 70 -18.37 6.35 4.86
N ARG A 71 -18.76 6.79 3.66
CA ARG A 71 -17.82 7.12 2.58
C ARG A 71 -16.95 8.32 2.94
N THR A 72 -17.55 9.37 3.51
CA THR A 72 -16.83 10.58 3.94
C THR A 72 -15.81 10.25 5.03
N CYS A 73 -16.20 9.48 6.06
CA CYS A 73 -15.32 9.01 7.13
C CYS A 73 -14.17 8.15 6.57
N ALA A 74 -14.46 7.20 5.67
CA ALA A 74 -13.43 6.34 5.10
C ALA A 74 -12.42 7.13 4.26
N ALA A 75 -12.91 8.06 3.43
CA ALA A 75 -12.06 8.95 2.64
C ALA A 75 -11.19 9.86 3.52
N ALA A 76 -11.76 10.45 4.58
CA ALA A 76 -11.01 11.27 5.53
C ALA A 76 -9.93 10.46 6.25
N THR A 77 -10.24 9.22 6.63
CA THR A 77 -9.30 8.29 7.27
C THR A 77 -8.13 7.93 6.35
N VAL A 78 -8.42 7.59 5.09
CA VAL A 78 -7.38 7.30 4.09
C VAL A 78 -6.51 8.53 3.83
N ALA A 79 -7.12 9.71 3.74
CA ALA A 79 -6.39 10.97 3.57
C ALA A 79 -5.47 11.28 4.76
N ASP A 80 -5.92 11.04 5.99
CA ASP A 80 -5.08 11.22 7.18
C ASP A 80 -3.90 10.24 7.22
N ALA A 81 -4.16 8.97 6.92
CA ALA A 81 -3.10 7.96 6.81
C ALA A 81 -2.07 8.34 5.72
N ALA A 82 -2.54 8.83 4.58
CA ALA A 82 -1.66 9.29 3.51
C ALA A 82 -0.81 10.49 3.94
N ARG A 83 -1.36 11.50 4.62
CA ARG A 83 -0.57 12.65 5.11
C ARG A 83 0.63 12.23 5.97
N ARG A 84 0.54 11.10 6.66
CA ARG A 84 1.58 10.58 7.56
C ARG A 84 2.46 9.48 6.95
N SER A 85 2.18 9.05 5.71
CA SER A 85 2.89 7.95 5.05
C SER A 85 3.20 8.26 3.59
N SER A 86 4.49 8.47 3.28
CA SER A 86 4.95 8.71 1.90
C SER A 86 4.55 7.62 0.91
N PRO A 87 4.70 6.31 1.21
CA PRO A 87 4.23 5.24 0.33
C PRO A 87 2.74 5.32 -0.02
N LEU A 88 1.88 5.70 0.94
CA LEU A 88 0.44 5.85 0.69
C LEU A 88 0.12 7.07 -0.18
N ARG A 89 0.82 8.20 0.00
CA ARG A 89 0.66 9.37 -0.90
C ARG A 89 1.02 9.01 -2.33
N ILE A 90 2.14 8.29 -2.52
CA ILE A 90 2.56 7.84 -3.84
C ILE A 90 1.51 6.89 -4.43
N ALA A 91 1.02 5.91 -3.65
CA ALA A 91 -0.02 4.99 -4.09
C ALA A 91 -1.31 5.70 -4.55
N LEU A 92 -1.74 6.74 -3.83
CA LEU A 92 -2.90 7.55 -4.20
C LEU A 92 -2.67 8.32 -5.50
N ALA A 93 -1.49 8.92 -5.68
CA ALA A 93 -1.13 9.60 -6.91
C ALA A 93 -1.12 8.63 -8.11
N GLU A 94 -0.51 7.45 -7.95
CA GLU A 94 -0.45 6.39 -8.97
C GLU A 94 -1.84 5.88 -9.38
N ARG A 95 -2.77 5.77 -8.42
CA ARG A 95 -4.16 5.42 -8.72
C ARG A 95 -4.85 6.53 -9.51
N GLY A 96 -4.64 7.79 -9.13
CA GLY A 96 -5.18 8.95 -9.83
C GLY A 96 -4.72 9.00 -11.30
N THR A 97 -3.42 8.79 -11.54
CA THR A 97 -2.88 8.71 -12.91
C THR A 97 -3.43 7.53 -13.70
N SER A 98 -3.59 6.36 -13.07
CA SER A 98 -4.18 5.19 -13.73
C SER A 98 -5.64 5.42 -14.12
N ALA A 99 -6.43 6.08 -13.27
CA ALA A 99 -7.82 6.41 -13.57
C ALA A 99 -7.96 7.43 -14.70
N LEU A 100 -7.01 8.35 -14.84
CA LEU A 100 -6.96 9.29 -15.96
C LEU A 100 -6.53 8.59 -17.27
N ALA A 101 -5.55 7.70 -17.21
CA ALA A 101 -5.07 6.96 -18.38
C ALA A 101 -6.09 5.95 -18.93
N ALA A 102 -7.06 5.53 -18.12
CA ALA A 102 -8.13 4.61 -18.52
C ALA A 102 -9.36 5.31 -19.14
N ARG A 103 -9.34 6.64 -19.25
CA ARG A 103 -10.38 7.46 -19.89
C ARG A 103 -9.98 7.83 -21.30
#